data_AF-A0A7K4AFR1-F1
#
_entry.id   AF-A0A7K4AFR1-F1
#
_cell.length_a   1.000
_cell.length_b   1.000
_cell.length_c   1.000
_cell.angle_alpha   90.00
_cell.angle_beta   90.00
_cell.angle_gamma   90.00
#
_symmetry.space_group_name_H-M   'P 1'
#
loop_
_entity.id
_entity.type
_entity.pdbx_description
1 polymer ?
#
loop_
_entity_poly.entity_id
_entity_poly.type
_entity_poly.pdbx_seq_one_letter_code
_entity_poly.pdbx_strand_id
1 'polypeptide(L)'
;MAKVFRYRLRPTKAQITKLNEQLELCRWVYNETLAMRKNAFEQEGRSVSYFESKRMLPIWKESKPELRSVYSQVLQDVVLRVNLAFKA
;
A
#
# COMPACT_ATOMS: atom_id res chain seq x y z
N MET A 1 -35.38 -16.85 5.82
CA MET A 1 -34.78 -15.54 5.47
C MET A 1 -33.52 -15.35 6.33
N ALA A 2 -32.35 -15.19 5.73
CA ALA A 2 -31.12 -14.96 6.50
C ALA A 2 -31.19 -13.58 7.17
N LYS A 3 -31.05 -13.51 8.50
CA LYS A 3 -30.95 -12.24 9.22
C LYS A 3 -29.55 -11.67 9.01
N VAL A 4 -29.46 -10.47 8.46
CA VAL A 4 -28.20 -9.73 8.32
C VAL A 4 -28.09 -8.75 9.47
N PHE A 5 -27.08 -8.94 10.32
CA PHE A 5 -26.76 -7.99 11.39
C PHE A 5 -25.70 -7.00 10.91
N ARG A 6 -25.95 -5.71 11.12
CA ARG A 6 -25.01 -4.62 10.80
C ARG A 6 -24.51 -4.00 12.09
N TYR A 7 -23.20 -4.04 12.29
CA TYR A 7 -22.56 -3.42 13.45
C TYR A 7 -21.63 -2.31 12.98
N ARG A 8 -21.76 -1.13 13.59
CA ARG A 8 -20.82 -0.03 13.38
C ARG A 8 -19.62 -0.26 14.30
N LEU A 9 -18.43 -0.27 13.71
CA LEU A 9 -17.19 -0.25 14.49
C LEU A 9 -17.11 1.08 15.25
N ARG A 10 -16.92 1.01 16.57
CA ARG A 10 -16.62 2.17 17.43
C ARG A 10 -15.24 1.98 18.07
N PRO A 11 -14.17 2.34 17.35
CA PRO A 11 -12.82 2.11 17.82
C PRO A 11 -12.47 3.03 19.00
N THR A 12 -11.64 2.55 19.91
CA THR A 12 -11.03 3.37 20.96
C THR A 12 -10.03 4.36 20.37
N LYS A 13 -9.62 5.37 21.13
CA LYS A 13 -8.59 6.33 20.69
C LYS A 13 -7.30 5.62 20.23
N ALA A 14 -6.85 4.62 20.98
CA ALA A 14 -5.67 3.84 20.63
C ALA A 14 -5.84 3.05 19.31
N GLN A 15 -7.02 2.49 19.07
CA GLN A 15 -7.33 1.81 17.81
C GLN A 15 -7.36 2.79 16.64
N ILE A 16 -7.94 3.98 16.81
CA ILE A 16 -7.95 5.04 15.78
C ILE A 16 -6.52 5.43 15.41
N THR A 17 -5.66 5.67 16.41
CA THR A 17 -4.24 5.96 16.16
C THR A 17 -3.59 4.86 15.34
N LYS A 18 -3.83 3.58 15.69
CA LYS A 18 -3.21 2.47 14.95
C LYS A 18 -3.72 2.34 13.52
N LEU A 19 -5.01 2.56 13.29
CA LEU A 19 -5.61 2.57 11.96
C LEU A 19 -5.04 3.70 11.09
N ASN A 20 -4.87 4.89 11.67
CA ASN A 20 -4.27 6.03 10.97
C ASN A 20 -2.79 5.78 10.65
N GLU A 21 -2.00 5.24 11.58
CA GLU A 21 -0.62 4.84 11.30
C GLU A 21 -0.54 3.86 10.11
N GLN A 22 -1.39 2.84 10.09
CA GLN A 22 -1.44 1.89 8.98
C GLN A 22 -1.83 2.57 7.67
N LEU A 23 -2.79 3.49 7.70
CA LEU A 23 -3.22 4.26 6.54
C LEU A 23 -2.09 5.13 5.98
N GLU A 24 -1.33 5.80 6.85
CA GLU A 24 -0.17 6.61 6.45
C GLU A 24 0.92 5.76 5.80
N LEU A 25 1.22 4.59 6.38
CA LEU A 25 2.19 3.66 5.79
C LEU A 25 1.72 3.13 4.43
N CYS A 26 0.43 2.86 4.27
CA CYS A 26 -0.15 2.49 2.97
C CYS A 26 -0.06 3.64 1.96
N ARG A 27 -0.35 4.88 2.38
CA ARG A 27 -0.22 6.06 1.52
C ARG A 27 1.23 6.26 1.05
N TRP A 28 2.19 6.07 1.95
CA TRP A 28 3.60 6.13 1.61
C TRP A 28 3.97 5.09 0.55
N VAL A 29 3.60 3.82 0.73
CA VAL A 29 3.88 2.75 -0.25
C VAL A 29 3.24 3.05 -1.62
N TYR A 30 2.02 3.59 -1.63
CA TYR A 30 1.36 4.01 -2.86
C TYR A 30 2.18 5.06 -3.61
N ASN A 31 2.58 6.13 -2.91
CA ASN A 31 3.34 7.24 -3.48
C ASN A 31 4.72 6.81 -3.97
N GLU A 32 5.43 5.97 -3.21
CA GLU A 32 6.74 5.44 -3.62
C GLU A 32 6.64 4.54 -4.85
N THR A 33 5.60 3.70 -4.90
CA THR A 33 5.34 2.86 -6.08
C THR A 33 5.05 3.71 -7.32
N LEU A 34 4.24 4.76 -7.15
CA LEU A 34 3.93 5.70 -8.23
C LEU A 34 5.18 6.46 -8.69
N ALA A 35 5.96 7.00 -7.74
CA ALA A 35 7.18 7.74 -8.02
C ALA A 35 8.21 6.87 -8.73
N MET A 36 8.45 5.64 -8.24
CA MET A 36 9.36 4.69 -8.88
C MET A 36 8.97 4.43 -10.35
N ARG A 37 7.69 4.18 -10.62
CA ARG A 37 7.19 3.93 -11.98
C ARG A 37 7.32 5.16 -12.88
N LYS A 38 6.95 6.33 -12.35
CA LYS A 38 7.07 7.60 -13.07
C LYS A 38 8.54 7.88 -13.43
N ASN A 39 9.44 7.76 -12.46
CA ASN A 39 10.86 8.04 -12.66
C ASN A 39 11.50 7.07 -13.67
N ALA A 40 11.19 5.77 -13.59
CA ALA A 40 11.69 4.79 -14.54
C ALA A 40 11.23 5.10 -15.98
N PHE A 41 10.01 5.59 -16.15
CA PHE A 41 9.51 6.00 -17.46
C PHE A 41 10.18 7.30 -17.95
N GLU A 42 10.23 8.33 -17.11
CA GLU A 42 10.78 9.64 -17.48
C GLU A 42 12.30 9.61 -17.72
N GLN A 43 13.05 8.77 -16.98
CA GLN A 43 14.51 8.74 -17.02
C GLN A 43 15.06 7.64 -17.93
N GLU A 44 14.42 6.47 -17.95
CA GLU A 44 14.92 5.28 -18.66
C GLU A 44 14.03 4.89 -19.85
N GLY A 45 12.87 5.53 -20.04
CA GLY A 45 11.92 5.20 -21.10
C GLY A 45 11.26 3.83 -20.95
N ARG A 46 11.35 3.21 -19.76
CA ARG A 46 10.87 1.84 -19.53
C ARG A 46 9.63 1.81 -18.63
N SER A 47 8.77 0.84 -18.92
CA SER A 47 7.61 0.53 -18.07
C SER A 47 7.99 -0.51 -17.01
N VAL A 48 7.68 -0.21 -15.74
CA VAL A 48 7.92 -1.14 -14.63
C VAL A 48 6.69 -2.03 -14.39
N SER A 49 6.90 -3.34 -14.38
CA SER A 49 5.82 -4.29 -14.14
C SER A 49 5.30 -4.27 -12.69
N TYR A 50 4.12 -4.87 -12.49
CA TYR A 50 3.58 -5.13 -11.15
C TYR A 50 4.54 -5.95 -10.29
N PHE A 51 5.13 -7.02 -10.84
CA PHE A 51 6.01 -7.90 -10.08
C PHE A 51 7.30 -7.21 -9.67
N GLU A 52 7.88 -6.36 -10.54
CA GLU A 52 9.03 -5.52 -10.17
C GLU A 52 8.67 -4.52 -9.07
N SER A 53 7.54 -3.83 -9.19
CA SER A 53 7.07 -2.90 -8.15
C SER A 53 6.89 -3.61 -6.80
N LYS A 54 6.33 -4.82 -6.82
CA LYS A 54 6.10 -5.64 -5.62
C LYS A 54 7.42 -6.09 -4.96
N ARG A 55 8.47 -6.34 -5.75
CA ARG A 55 9.81 -6.71 -5.25
C ARG A 55 10.51 -5.58 -4.49
N MET A 56 10.02 -4.34 -4.60
CA MET A 56 10.54 -3.23 -3.81
C MET A 56 10.10 -3.26 -2.34
N LEU A 57 9.01 -3.98 -2.01
CA LEU A 57 8.47 -4.00 -0.64
C LEU A 57 9.48 -4.52 0.41
N PRO A 58 10.24 -5.61 0.19
CA PRO A 58 11.33 -6.00 1.09
C PRO A 58 12.39 -4.91 1.26
N ILE A 59 12.81 -4.26 0.17
CA ILE A 59 13.84 -3.22 0.16
C ILE A 59 13.35 -2.00 0.96
N TRP A 60 12.11 -1.55 0.73
CA TRP A 60 11.54 -0.44 1.49
C TRP A 60 11.34 -0.75 2.98
N LYS A 61 11.19 -2.03 3.36
CA LYS A 61 11.16 -2.40 4.79
C LYS A 61 12.51 -2.29 5.47
N GLU A 62 13.61 -2.30 4.72
CA GLU A 62 14.94 -2.04 5.27
C GLU A 62 15.13 -0.55 5.56
N SER A 63 14.79 0.32 4.60
CA SER A 63 14.89 1.78 4.78
C SER A 63 13.78 2.38 5.66
N LYS A 64 12.60 1.76 5.68
CA LYS A 64 11.43 2.18 6.47
C LYS A 64 10.87 1.02 7.30
N PRO A 65 11.50 0.69 8.45
CA PRO A 65 11.12 -0.45 9.27
C PRO A 65 9.67 -0.45 9.77
N GLU A 66 9.02 0.72 9.88
CA GLU A 66 7.64 0.86 10.32
C GLU A 66 6.65 0.12 9.40
N LEU A 67 7.01 -0.09 8.14
CA LEU A 67 6.24 -0.91 7.20
C LEU A 67 6.06 -2.36 7.68
N ARG A 68 6.93 -2.86 8.56
CA ARG A 68 6.77 -4.19 9.16
C ARG A 68 5.57 -4.27 10.11
N SER A 69 5.05 -3.13 10.58
CA SER A 69 3.86 -3.07 11.43
C SER A 69 2.53 -3.25 10.67
N VAL A 70 2.59 -3.20 9.32
CA VAL A 70 1.44 -3.45 8.45
C VAL A 70 1.50 -4.89 7.95
N TYR A 71 0.36 -5.58 7.95
CA TYR A 71 0.29 -6.93 7.40
C TYR A 71 0.74 -6.95 5.94
N SER A 72 1.58 -7.93 5.58
CA SER A 72 2.29 -7.96 4.30
C SER A 72 1.35 -7.94 3.09
N GLN A 73 0.19 -8.59 3.18
CA GLN A 73 -0.78 -8.61 2.08
C GLN A 73 -1.42 -7.23 1.84
N VAL A 74 -1.58 -6.41 2.88
CA VAL A 74 -2.13 -5.05 2.72
C VAL A 74 -1.17 -4.20 1.89
N LEU A 75 0.14 -4.27 2.16
CA LEU A 75 1.12 -3.54 1.36
C LEU A 75 1.20 -4.05 -0.08
N GLN A 76 1.02 -5.36 -0.30
CA GLN A 76 0.96 -5.93 -1.65
C GLN A 76 -0.28 -5.47 -2.41
N ASP A 77 -1.43 -5.37 -1.74
CA ASP A 77 -2.67 -4.82 -2.32
C ASP A 77 -2.52 -3.35 -2.69
N VAL A 78 -1.82 -2.54 -1.88
CA VAL A 78 -1.52 -1.13 -2.23
C VAL A 78 -0.74 -1.02 -3.53
N VAL A 79 0.30 -1.84 -3.72
CA VAL A 79 1.07 -1.89 -4.98
C VAL A 79 0.18 -2.33 -6.15
N LEU A 80 -0.72 -3.28 -5.91
CA LEU A 80 -1.70 -3.72 -6.91
C LEU A 80 -2.65 -2.59 -7.30
N ARG A 81 -3.12 -1.77 -6.36
CA ARG A 81 -3.99 -0.61 -6.65
C ARG A 81 -3.31 0.42 -7.55
N VAL A 82 -2.03 0.70 -7.34
CA VAL A 82 -1.26 1.54 -8.27
C VAL A 82 -1.26 0.90 -9.65
N ASN A 83 -0.99 -0.40 -9.74
CA ASN A 83 -1.01 -1.11 -11.01
C ASN A 83 -2.37 -1.09 -11.72
N LEU A 84 -3.48 -1.19 -10.98
CA LEU A 84 -4.83 -1.08 -11.53
C LEU A 84 -5.11 0.34 -12.01
N ALA A 85 -4.65 1.37 -11.29
CA ALA A 85 -4.81 2.77 -11.70
C ALA A 85 -4.12 3.08 -13.04
N PHE A 86 -2.96 2.47 -13.33
CA PHE A 86 -2.29 2.59 -14.63
C PHE A 86 -2.99 1.85 -15.78
N LYS A 87 -3.96 0.97 -15.48
CA LYS A 87 -4.70 0.17 -16.48
C LYS A 87 -6.12 0.67 -16.73
N ALA A 88 -6.59 1.63 -15.93
CA ALA A 88 -7.88 2.29 -16.10
C ALA A 88 -7.78 3.38 -17.15
#